data_AF-A0AA96VMK2-F1
#
_entry.id   AF-A0AA96VMK2-F1
#
_cell.length_a   1.000
_cell.length_b   1.000
_cell.length_c   1.000
_cell.angle_alpha   90.00
_cell.angle_beta   90.00
_cell.angle_gamma   90.00
#
_symmetry.space_group_name_H-M   'P 1'
#
loop_
_entity.id
_entity.type
_entity.pdbx_description
1 polymer ?
#
loop_
_entity_poly.entity_id
_entity_poly.type
_entity_poly.pdbx_seq_one_letter_code
_entity_poly.pdbx_strand_id
1 'polypeptide(L)'
;MFGMKRRTFIALIATSPVFLRINMQAKEIPTHAWKTIASVQDTLLPKTEHMPSAQDINALFYLVSNCSSEYFDANDLDFLIKGASMFHQNFPDFSHKDTESKNKILEIATESDFLEKWLSKLIYYTIEAMFSDPIYGGNTHELGWTSTLHTTGNPRPINKYGRKI
;
A
#
# COMPACT_ATOMS: atom_id res chain seq x y z
N MET A 1 46.89 33.78 5.66
CA MET A 1 45.68 32.96 5.93
C MET A 1 44.48 33.92 5.96
N PHE A 2 43.86 34.20 4.81
CA PHE A 2 42.79 35.18 4.70
C PHE A 2 41.44 34.53 5.04
N GLY A 3 40.83 34.92 6.16
CA GLY A 3 39.50 34.47 6.55
C GLY A 3 38.42 35.10 5.67
N MET A 4 37.61 34.27 5.02
CA MET A 4 36.45 34.73 4.25
C MET A 4 35.44 35.44 5.15
N LYS A 5 35.00 36.64 4.73
CA LYS A 5 33.94 37.38 5.42
C LYS A 5 32.60 36.68 5.21
N ARG A 6 31.79 36.60 6.26
CA ARG A 6 30.45 35.95 6.29
C ARG A 6 29.54 36.36 5.12
N ARG A 7 29.64 37.62 4.67
CA ARG A 7 28.91 38.14 3.50
C ARG A 7 29.36 37.54 2.16
N THR A 8 30.64 37.21 2.02
CA THR A 8 31.20 36.58 0.83
C THR A 8 30.78 35.12 0.74
N PHE A 9 30.63 34.44 1.89
CA PHE A 9 30.08 33.09 1.96
C PHE A 9 28.59 33.05 1.55
N ILE A 10 27.77 34.00 2.02
CA ILE A 10 26.35 34.08 1.65
C ILE A 10 26.18 34.38 0.15
N ALA A 11 27.01 35.27 -0.41
CA ALA A 11 26.99 35.58 -1.84
C ALA A 11 27.35 34.36 -2.72
N LEU A 12 28.26 33.48 -2.26
CA LEU A 12 28.67 32.29 -3.01
C LEU A 12 27.58 31.22 -3.10
N ILE A 13 26.70 31.13 -2.09
CA ILE A 13 25.59 30.18 -2.07
C ILE A 13 24.45 30.64 -3.00
N ALA A 14 24.26 31.95 -3.15
CA ALA A 14 23.22 32.52 -4.01
C ALA A 14 23.49 32.36 -5.52
N THR A 15 24.74 32.08 -5.92
CA THR A 15 25.15 31.98 -7.33
C THR A 15 25.34 30.55 -7.84
N SER A 16 25.16 29.54 -6.99
CA SER A 16 25.16 28.13 -7.42
C SER A 16 23.72 27.71 -7.67
N PRO A 17 23.28 27.59 -8.95
CA PRO A 17 22.08 26.86 -9.23
C PRO A 17 22.44 25.37 -9.14
N VAL A 18 22.65 24.87 -7.92
CA VAL A 18 22.40 23.45 -7.68
C VAL A 18 20.89 23.33 -7.75
N PHE A 19 20.40 23.22 -8.99
CA PHE A 19 19.12 22.64 -9.27
C PHE A 19 19.16 21.25 -8.64
N LEU A 20 18.71 21.14 -7.40
CA LEU A 20 18.04 19.93 -6.95
C LEU A 20 16.83 19.78 -7.86
N ARG A 21 17.07 19.24 -9.06
CA ARG A 21 16.03 18.57 -9.83
C ARG A 21 15.70 17.36 -8.99
N ILE A 22 14.82 17.54 -8.01
CA ILE A 22 14.02 16.44 -7.53
C ILE A 22 13.25 16.04 -8.79
N ASN A 23 13.71 14.98 -9.45
CA ASN A 23 12.92 14.29 -10.46
C ASN A 23 11.73 13.70 -9.71
N MET A 24 10.74 14.53 -9.36
CA MET A 24 9.38 14.10 -9.12
C MET A 24 8.78 13.77 -10.48
N GLN A 25 9.35 12.75 -11.14
CA GLN A 25 8.58 12.04 -12.13
C GLN A 25 7.60 11.22 -11.30
N ALA A 26 6.35 11.67 -11.21
CA ALA A 26 5.28 10.87 -10.66
C ALA A 26 5.29 9.55 -11.43
N LYS A 27 5.74 8.47 -10.79
CA LYS A 27 5.82 7.16 -11.41
C LYS A 27 4.38 6.74 -11.67
N GLU A 28 3.96 6.77 -12.94
CA GLU A 28 2.65 6.28 -13.31
C GLU A 28 2.56 4.80 -12.98
N ILE A 29 1.68 4.45 -12.04
CA ILE A 29 1.47 3.06 -11.65
C ILE A 29 0.56 2.44 -12.70
N PRO A 30 0.96 1.31 -13.33
CA PRO A 30 0.15 0.69 -14.36
C PRO A 30 -1.22 0.25 -13.82
N THR A 31 -2.28 0.51 -14.59
CA THR A 31 -3.65 0.14 -14.22
C THR A 31 -3.82 -1.35 -13.94
N HIS A 32 -3.09 -2.23 -14.64
CA HIS A 32 -3.15 -3.67 -14.40
C HIS A 32 -2.63 -4.03 -13.00
N ALA A 33 -1.64 -3.32 -12.46
CA ALA A 33 -1.08 -3.63 -11.15
C ALA A 33 -2.14 -3.49 -10.05
N TRP A 34 -2.93 -2.40 -10.07
CA TRP A 34 -4.02 -2.21 -9.11
C TRP A 34 -5.13 -3.25 -9.26
N LYS A 35 -5.49 -3.61 -10.51
CA LYS A 35 -6.48 -4.67 -10.77
C LYS A 35 -6.01 -6.04 -10.26
N THR A 36 -4.73 -6.36 -10.46
CA THR A 36 -4.12 -7.58 -9.94
C THR A 36 -4.12 -7.60 -8.41
N ILE A 37 -3.72 -6.50 -7.77
CA ILE A 37 -3.76 -6.38 -6.31
C ILE A 37 -5.18 -6.62 -5.79
N ALA A 38 -6.18 -5.92 -6.34
CA ALA A 38 -7.58 -6.07 -5.94
C ALA A 38 -8.03 -7.54 -6.06
N SER A 39 -7.81 -8.15 -7.22
CA SER A 39 -8.21 -9.53 -7.48
C SER A 39 -7.53 -10.53 -6.53
N VAL A 40 -6.26 -10.30 -6.18
CA VAL A 40 -5.51 -11.16 -5.26
C VAL A 40 -5.98 -10.94 -3.82
N GLN A 41 -6.20 -9.69 -3.37
CA GLN A 41 -6.76 -9.39 -2.05
C GLN A 41 -8.12 -10.07 -1.84
N ASP A 42 -9.00 -10.03 -2.84
CA ASP A 42 -10.32 -10.66 -2.77
C ASP A 42 -10.25 -12.20 -2.71
N THR A 43 -9.20 -12.78 -3.30
CA THR A 43 -8.97 -14.23 -3.25
C THR A 43 -8.37 -14.64 -1.91
N LEU A 44 -7.41 -13.85 -1.39
CA LEU A 44 -6.77 -14.08 -0.10
C LEU A 44 -7.74 -13.91 1.08
N LEU A 45 -8.70 -12.99 0.93
CA LEU A 45 -9.67 -12.65 1.97
C LEU A 45 -11.08 -12.60 1.37
N PRO A 46 -11.67 -13.77 1.08
CA PRO A 46 -13.02 -13.88 0.57
C PRO A 46 -14.03 -13.62 1.69
N LYS A 47 -15.28 -13.31 1.30
CA LYS A 47 -16.39 -13.18 2.24
C LYS A 47 -16.69 -14.54 2.87
N THR A 48 -16.89 -14.57 4.19
CA THR A 48 -17.39 -15.76 4.89
C THR A 48 -18.69 -15.42 5.64
N GLU A 49 -19.23 -16.38 6.37
CA GLU A 49 -20.42 -16.16 7.21
C GLU A 49 -20.18 -15.09 8.29
N HIS A 50 -18.95 -15.01 8.82
CA HIS A 50 -18.63 -14.15 9.97
C HIS A 50 -17.61 -13.05 9.64
N MET A 51 -16.81 -13.21 8.59
CA MET A 51 -15.75 -12.26 8.23
C MET A 51 -16.08 -11.53 6.93
N PRO A 52 -15.83 -10.20 6.86
CA PRO A 52 -16.01 -9.43 5.64
C PRO A 52 -14.90 -9.77 4.63
N SER A 53 -15.21 -9.61 3.35
CA SER A 53 -14.21 -9.71 2.28
C SER A 53 -13.28 -8.49 2.23
N ALA A 54 -12.16 -8.61 1.50
CA ALA A 54 -11.30 -7.48 1.16
C ALA A 54 -12.06 -6.32 0.50
N GLN A 55 -13.08 -6.60 -0.32
CA GLN A 55 -13.95 -5.58 -0.90
C GLN A 55 -14.83 -4.91 0.16
N ASP A 56 -15.48 -5.69 1.02
CA ASP A 56 -16.37 -5.16 2.07
C ASP A 56 -15.63 -4.15 2.97
N ILE A 57 -14.34 -4.41 3.28
CA ILE A 57 -13.50 -3.53 4.10
C ILE A 57 -12.74 -2.45 3.32
N ASN A 58 -12.95 -2.32 2.01
CA ASN A 58 -12.23 -1.37 1.15
C ASN A 58 -10.69 -1.50 1.18
N ALA A 59 -10.16 -2.73 1.16
CA ALA A 59 -8.72 -2.98 1.29
C ALA A 59 -7.85 -2.30 0.21
N LEU A 60 -8.30 -2.31 -1.05
CA LEU A 60 -7.58 -1.62 -2.13
C LEU A 60 -7.59 -0.10 -1.92
N PHE A 61 -8.74 0.47 -1.55
CA PHE A 61 -8.87 1.91 -1.36
C PHE A 61 -8.02 2.39 -0.18
N TYR A 62 -7.95 1.61 0.91
CA TYR A 62 -7.00 1.84 1.99
C TYR A 62 -5.57 1.95 1.44
N LEU A 63 -5.11 0.95 0.67
CA LEU A 63 -3.74 0.94 0.15
C LEU A 63 -3.46 2.15 -0.75
N VAL A 64 -4.34 2.43 -1.71
CA VAL A 64 -4.21 3.57 -2.65
C VAL A 64 -4.24 4.93 -1.91
N SER A 65 -5.11 5.06 -0.92
CA SER A 65 -5.24 6.30 -0.13
C SER A 65 -4.00 6.55 0.72
N ASN A 66 -3.42 5.51 1.31
CA ASN A 66 -2.29 5.64 2.21
C ASN A 66 -0.95 5.70 1.48
N CYS A 67 -0.81 5.05 0.31
CA CYS A 67 0.45 5.07 -0.44
C CYS A 67 0.83 6.44 -1.03
N SER A 68 -0.11 7.38 -1.05
CA SER A 68 0.12 8.78 -1.44
C SER A 68 0.66 9.65 -0.30
N SER A 69 0.68 9.13 0.93
CA SER A 69 1.15 9.83 2.11
C SER A 69 2.68 9.81 2.20
N GLU A 70 3.28 10.88 2.73
CA GLU A 70 4.73 10.93 3.00
C GLU A 70 5.18 9.93 4.09
N TYR A 71 4.24 9.44 4.89
CA TYR A 71 4.49 8.47 5.96
C TYR A 71 4.41 7.02 5.50
N PHE A 72 4.03 6.78 4.24
CA PHE A 72 3.99 5.44 3.68
C PHE A 72 5.37 5.04 3.17
N ASP A 73 5.77 3.80 3.41
CA ASP A 73 7.05 3.30 2.92
C ASP A 73 7.03 3.16 1.40
N ALA A 74 7.76 4.05 0.71
CA ALA A 74 7.84 4.03 -0.74
C ALA A 74 8.45 2.74 -1.31
N ASN A 75 9.30 2.04 -0.54
CA ASN A 75 9.84 0.74 -0.95
C ASN A 75 8.76 -0.34 -0.93
N ASP A 76 7.86 -0.29 0.04
CA ASP A 76 6.72 -1.20 0.09
C ASP A 76 5.79 -0.98 -1.10
N LEU A 77 5.50 0.27 -1.47
CA LEU A 77 4.71 0.55 -2.68
C LEU A 77 5.40 0.00 -3.93
N ASP A 78 6.69 0.27 -4.10
CA ASP A 78 7.44 -0.21 -5.26
C ASP A 78 7.47 -1.75 -5.32
N PHE A 79 7.65 -2.41 -4.18
CA PHE A 79 7.60 -3.86 -4.05
C PHE A 79 6.23 -4.43 -4.43
N LEU A 80 5.14 -3.82 -3.94
CA LEU A 80 3.78 -4.22 -4.25
C LEU A 80 3.45 -4.09 -5.74
N ILE A 81 3.83 -2.97 -6.38
CA ILE A 81 3.59 -2.74 -7.81
C ILE A 81 4.43 -3.68 -8.69
N LYS A 82 5.69 -3.94 -8.30
CA LYS A 82 6.55 -4.90 -8.99
C LYS A 82 5.98 -6.32 -8.90
N GLY A 83 5.58 -6.75 -7.71
CA GLY A 83 4.99 -8.06 -7.51
C GLY A 83 3.66 -8.23 -8.24
N ALA A 84 2.81 -7.21 -8.26
CA ALA A 84 1.57 -7.23 -9.04
C ALA A 84 1.84 -7.37 -10.54
N SER A 85 2.84 -6.66 -11.06
CA SER A 85 3.23 -6.75 -12.46
C SER A 85 3.84 -8.12 -12.79
N MET A 86 4.62 -8.70 -11.89
CA MET A 86 5.20 -10.02 -12.08
C MET A 86 4.12 -11.12 -12.02
N PHE A 87 3.23 -11.04 -11.04
CA PHE A 87 2.11 -11.95 -10.90
C PHE A 87 1.21 -11.91 -12.14
N HIS A 88 0.89 -10.72 -12.65
CA HIS A 88 0.09 -10.58 -13.87
C HIS A 88 0.78 -11.20 -15.10
N GLN A 89 2.10 -11.07 -15.23
CA GLN A 89 2.85 -11.68 -16.33
C GLN A 89 2.85 -13.22 -16.24
N ASN A 90 2.96 -13.78 -15.04
CA ASN A 90 2.97 -15.23 -14.83
C ASN A 90 1.55 -15.83 -14.93
N PHE A 91 0.53 -15.07 -14.55
CA PHE A 91 -0.87 -15.52 -14.46
C PHE A 91 -1.83 -14.49 -15.09
N PRO A 92 -1.76 -14.27 -16.42
CA PRO A 92 -2.48 -13.20 -17.10
C PRO A 92 -4.00 -13.29 -16.96
N ASP A 93 -4.54 -14.52 -16.91
CA ASP A 93 -5.97 -14.77 -16.83
C ASP A 93 -6.51 -14.91 -15.39
N PHE A 94 -5.69 -14.65 -14.37
CA PHE A 94 -6.04 -14.91 -12.96
C PHE A 94 -7.42 -14.35 -12.57
N SER A 95 -7.73 -13.12 -12.96
CA SER A 95 -9.00 -12.46 -12.60
C SER A 95 -10.23 -13.17 -13.18
N HIS A 96 -10.09 -13.89 -14.29
CA HIS A 96 -11.17 -14.60 -14.99
C HIS A 96 -11.35 -16.05 -14.55
N LYS A 97 -10.46 -16.57 -13.68
CA LYS A 97 -10.56 -17.93 -13.15
C LYS A 97 -11.63 -18.04 -12.06
N ASP A 98 -12.15 -19.24 -11.89
CA ASP A 98 -13.00 -19.61 -10.75
C ASP A 98 -12.19 -19.63 -9.43
N THR A 99 -12.89 -19.75 -8.30
CA THR A 99 -12.30 -19.69 -6.97
C THR A 99 -11.27 -20.79 -6.71
N GLU A 100 -11.52 -22.03 -7.14
CA GLU A 100 -10.62 -23.16 -6.92
C GLU A 100 -9.31 -22.95 -7.71
N SER A 101 -9.45 -22.59 -8.98
CA SER A 101 -8.34 -22.23 -9.85
C SER A 101 -7.52 -21.06 -9.32
N LYS A 102 -8.18 -20.01 -8.78
CA LYS A 102 -7.48 -18.88 -8.16
C LYS A 102 -6.68 -19.31 -6.94
N ASN A 103 -7.24 -20.12 -6.05
CA ASN A 103 -6.53 -20.65 -4.89
C ASN A 103 -5.31 -21.48 -5.30
N LYS A 104 -5.45 -22.33 -6.33
CA LYS A 104 -4.32 -23.12 -6.85
C LYS A 104 -3.23 -22.24 -7.45
N ILE A 105 -3.58 -21.18 -8.16
CA ILE A 105 -2.61 -20.22 -8.68
C ILE A 105 -1.86 -19.52 -7.53
N LEU A 106 -2.55 -19.13 -6.46
CA LEU A 106 -1.89 -18.53 -5.30
C LEU A 106 -0.92 -19.52 -4.64
N GLU A 107 -1.29 -20.80 -4.51
CA GLU A 107 -0.40 -21.85 -4.03
C GLU A 107 0.86 -21.97 -4.91
N ILE A 108 0.70 -22.06 -6.24
CA ILE A 108 1.84 -22.09 -7.17
C ILE A 108 2.70 -20.83 -7.06
N ALA A 109 2.09 -19.66 -6.87
CA ALA A 109 2.82 -18.41 -6.70
C ALA A 109 3.70 -18.42 -5.43
N THR A 110 3.33 -19.17 -4.39
CA THR A 110 4.18 -19.32 -3.19
C THR A 110 5.45 -20.15 -3.41
N GLU A 111 5.56 -20.90 -4.50
CA GLU A 111 6.80 -21.63 -4.84
C GLU A 111 7.95 -20.69 -5.26
N SER A 112 7.64 -19.42 -5.57
CA SER A 112 8.63 -18.39 -5.83
C SER A 112 8.89 -17.55 -4.59
N ASP A 113 10.15 -17.54 -4.11
CA ASP A 113 10.59 -16.70 -2.96
C ASP A 113 10.12 -15.24 -3.05
N PHE A 114 10.07 -14.68 -4.26
CA PHE A 114 9.66 -13.31 -4.48
C PHE A 114 8.15 -13.13 -4.36
N LEU A 115 7.36 -13.98 -5.03
CA LEU A 115 5.90 -13.89 -5.00
C LEU A 115 5.32 -14.32 -3.66
N GLU A 116 5.95 -15.26 -2.97
CA GLU A 116 5.61 -15.62 -1.59
C GLU A 116 5.71 -14.40 -0.66
N LYS A 117 6.85 -13.70 -0.68
CA LYS A 117 7.06 -12.46 0.10
C LYS A 117 6.08 -11.37 -0.31
N TRP A 118 5.77 -11.26 -1.60
CA TRP A 118 4.79 -10.30 -2.09
C TRP A 118 3.37 -10.61 -1.61
N LEU A 119 2.93 -11.86 -1.66
CA LEU A 119 1.64 -12.30 -1.11
C LEU A 119 1.58 -12.03 0.40
N SER A 120 2.64 -12.35 1.14
CA SER A 120 2.73 -12.04 2.58
C SER A 120 2.55 -10.54 2.85
N LYS A 121 3.20 -9.67 2.05
CA LYS A 121 3.05 -8.21 2.18
C LYS A 121 1.65 -7.73 1.79
N LEU A 122 1.00 -8.35 0.81
CA LEU A 122 -0.40 -8.06 0.48
C LEU A 122 -1.35 -8.46 1.60
N ILE A 123 -1.16 -9.62 2.22
CA ILE A 123 -1.94 -10.04 3.39
C ILE A 123 -1.76 -9.03 4.52
N TYR A 124 -0.51 -8.61 4.79
CA TYR A 124 -0.21 -7.59 5.80
C TYR A 124 -1.05 -6.32 5.60
N TYR A 125 -1.03 -5.71 4.42
CA TYR A 125 -1.81 -4.49 4.17
C TYR A 125 -3.32 -4.72 4.10
N THR A 126 -3.76 -5.92 3.73
CA THR A 126 -5.19 -6.27 3.73
C THR A 126 -5.73 -6.40 5.16
N ILE A 127 -4.96 -7.02 6.04
CA ILE A 127 -5.27 -7.09 7.48
C ILE A 127 -5.15 -5.71 8.12
N GLU A 128 -4.16 -4.91 7.75
CA GLU A 128 -4.04 -3.53 8.21
C GLU A 128 -5.25 -2.71 7.79
N ALA A 129 -5.71 -2.84 6.55
CA ALA A 129 -6.96 -2.22 6.09
C ALA A 129 -8.18 -2.74 6.87
N MET A 130 -8.21 -4.02 7.26
CA MET A 130 -9.33 -4.61 8.00
C MET A 130 -9.48 -4.06 9.40
N PHE A 131 -8.36 -3.79 10.09
CA PHE A 131 -8.37 -3.51 11.52
C PHE A 131 -7.90 -2.10 11.89
N SER A 132 -7.43 -1.32 10.92
CA SER A 132 -7.17 0.10 11.11
C SER A 132 -8.45 0.88 11.37
N ASP A 133 -8.29 2.10 11.87
CA ASP A 133 -9.40 3.02 12.01
C ASP A 133 -10.01 3.36 10.63
N PRO A 134 -11.36 3.36 10.49
CA PRO A 134 -12.04 3.75 9.26
C PRO A 134 -11.55 5.07 8.63
N ILE A 135 -11.01 6.02 9.40
CA ILE A 135 -10.47 7.27 8.83
C ILE A 135 -9.36 7.03 7.79
N TYR A 136 -8.65 5.89 7.87
CA TYR A 136 -7.59 5.53 6.92
C TYR A 136 -8.13 4.98 5.59
N GLY A 137 -9.45 4.82 5.45
CA GLY A 137 -10.12 4.37 4.22
C GLY A 137 -10.36 2.85 4.16
N GLY A 138 -9.82 2.09 5.10
CA GLY A 138 -10.15 0.67 5.29
C GLY A 138 -11.30 0.49 6.27
N ASN A 139 -11.53 -0.74 6.70
CA ASN A 139 -12.44 -1.13 7.78
C ASN A 139 -13.79 -0.41 7.70
N THR A 140 -14.37 -0.37 6.50
CA THR A 140 -15.64 0.33 6.23
C THR A 140 -16.70 -0.07 7.25
N HIS A 141 -17.40 0.91 7.83
CA HIS A 141 -18.41 0.68 8.87
C HIS A 141 -17.92 -0.19 10.04
N GLU A 142 -16.61 -0.21 10.31
CA GLU A 142 -16.03 -0.98 11.41
C GLU A 142 -16.29 -2.49 11.28
N LEU A 143 -16.46 -2.97 10.04
CA LEU A 143 -16.81 -4.36 9.77
C LEU A 143 -15.78 -5.34 10.32
N GLY A 144 -14.49 -5.06 10.19
CA GLY A 144 -13.43 -5.90 10.75
C GLY A 144 -13.51 -5.97 12.28
N TRP A 145 -13.76 -4.84 12.94
CA TRP A 145 -13.93 -4.79 14.39
C TRP A 145 -15.19 -5.52 14.86
N THR A 146 -16.32 -5.27 14.20
CA THR A 146 -17.62 -5.87 14.53
C THR A 146 -17.57 -7.39 14.37
N SER A 147 -16.98 -7.89 13.29
CA SER A 147 -16.82 -9.32 13.02
C SER A 147 -15.92 -10.04 14.02
N THR A 148 -15.03 -9.32 14.71
CA THR A 148 -14.10 -9.89 15.70
C THR A 148 -14.48 -9.53 17.14
N LEU A 149 -15.63 -8.88 17.36
CA LEU A 149 -16.05 -8.36 18.65
C LEU A 149 -14.98 -7.45 19.29
N HIS A 150 -14.18 -6.78 18.45
CA HIS A 150 -13.09 -5.93 18.90
C HIS A 150 -13.66 -4.65 19.51
N THR A 151 -13.21 -4.33 20.72
CA THR A 151 -13.50 -3.05 21.35
C THR A 151 -12.39 -2.06 21.03
N THR A 152 -12.73 -0.98 20.36
CA THR A 152 -11.76 0.04 19.92
C THR A 152 -11.10 0.77 21.09
N GLY A 153 -9.87 1.22 20.87
CA GLY A 153 -9.17 2.09 21.82
C GLY A 153 -9.76 3.50 21.83
N ASN A 154 -9.94 4.06 23.03
CA ASN A 154 -10.34 5.45 23.23
C ASN A 154 -9.15 6.27 23.79
N PRO A 155 -8.83 7.45 23.24
CA PRO A 155 -9.51 8.11 22.12
C PRO A 155 -9.15 7.51 20.76
N ARG A 156 -10.08 7.62 19.81
CA ARG A 156 -9.81 7.33 18.40
C ARG A 156 -9.09 8.48 17.71
N PRO A 157 -8.29 8.21 16.66
CA PRO A 157 -7.67 9.26 15.87
C PRO A 157 -8.74 10.11 15.17
N ILE A 158 -8.53 11.43 15.20
CA ILE A 158 -9.36 12.42 14.48
C ILE A 158 -8.72 12.89 13.18
N ASN A 159 -7.44 12.58 12.97
CA ASN A 159 -6.65 12.94 11.79
C ASN A 159 -5.92 11.70 11.29
N LYS A 160 -5.80 11.55 9.96
CA LYS A 160 -5.18 10.37 9.34
C LYS A 160 -3.68 10.24 9.62
N TYR A 161 -2.96 11.34 9.67
CA TYR A 161 -1.50 11.29 9.83
C TYR A 161 -1.05 12.23 10.93
N GLY A 162 0.14 11.99 11.47
CA GLY A 162 0.73 12.79 12.53
C GLY A 162 0.89 14.25 12.09
N ARG A 163 -0.10 15.10 12.41
CA ARG A 163 0.10 16.54 12.34
C ARG A 163 0.84 16.97 13.60
N LYS A 164 1.85 17.83 13.44
CA LYS A 164 2.40 18.57 14.58
C LYS A 164 1.24 19.37 15.20
N ILE A 165 0.95 19.04 16.46
CA ILE A 165 0.05 19.81 17.34
C ILE A 165 0.83 21.05 17.80
#